data_AF-W0T665-F1
#
_entry.id   AF-W0T665-F1
#
_cell.length_a   1.000
_cell.length_b   1.000
_cell.length_c   1.000
_cell.angle_alpha   90.00
_cell.angle_beta   90.00
_cell.angle_gamma   90.00
#
_symmetry.space_group_name_H-M   'P 1'
#
loop_
_entity.id
_entity.type
_entity.pdbx_description
1 polymer ?
#
loop_
_entity_poly.entity_id
_entity_poly.type
_entity_poly.pdbx_seq_one_letter_code
_entity_poly.pdbx_strand_id
1 'polypeptide(L)'
;MSFGRRTWDREEYAAQSLNSSDRKSHLSSLDEEQLKVLKDRYTNFNKLLEYNERDLNKRTLSAALSEHKKGKQFGFYCELCDLTFKDTLQFVNHLNHKTHSIKFESVFNEPLLTDTRDNDLVPVNEVRSQFHKSVAVFIKNNTLPSRRLNITKKPKIASSKRNEEVQKTNSEIENVMGFRQFTSTKK
;
A
#
# COMPACT_ATOMS: atom_id res chain seq x y z
N MET A 1 41.31 50.99 1.75
CA MET A 1 41.80 50.08 0.70
C MET A 1 42.50 48.91 1.38
N SER A 2 41.82 47.78 1.56
CA SER A 2 42.42 46.58 2.17
C SER A 2 42.72 45.59 1.04
N PHE A 3 44.01 45.38 0.80
CA PHE A 3 44.55 44.67 -0.34
C PHE A 3 44.55 43.14 -0.08
N GLY A 4 43.76 42.40 -0.87
CA GLY A 4 44.14 41.06 -1.35
C GLY A 4 44.16 39.88 -0.37
N ARG A 5 43.66 39.97 0.85
CA ARG A 5 43.37 38.78 1.68
C ARG A 5 41.88 38.62 1.89
N ARG A 6 41.36 37.39 1.67
CA ARG A 6 39.97 37.02 1.93
C ARG A 6 39.69 37.22 3.42
N THR A 7 39.19 38.40 3.79
CA THR A 7 38.69 38.68 5.13
C THR A 7 37.39 37.91 5.26
N TRP A 8 37.36 36.94 6.16
CA TRP A 8 36.11 36.32 6.57
C TRP A 8 35.35 37.34 7.41
N ASP A 9 34.23 37.82 6.88
CA ASP A 9 33.35 38.74 7.59
C ASP A 9 32.58 37.97 8.66
N ARG A 10 32.91 38.26 9.93
CA ARG A 10 32.36 37.54 11.10
C ARG A 10 30.85 37.69 11.22
N GLU A 11 30.33 38.86 10.87
CA GLU A 11 28.90 39.16 10.90
C GLU A 11 28.14 38.38 9.82
N GLU A 12 28.68 38.33 8.61
CA GLU A 12 28.10 37.55 7.52
C GLU A 12 28.14 36.04 7.85
N TYR A 13 29.22 35.56 8.45
CA TYR A 13 29.32 34.16 8.88
C TYR A 13 28.37 33.84 10.04
N ALA A 14 28.16 34.76 10.97
CA ALA A 14 27.17 34.63 12.05
C ALA A 14 25.73 34.64 11.50
N ALA A 15 25.42 35.50 10.52
CA ALA A 15 24.14 35.49 9.84
C ALA A 15 23.94 34.20 9.01
N GLN A 16 24.97 33.74 8.31
CA GLN A 16 24.94 32.47 7.58
C GLN A 16 24.79 31.26 8.51
N SER A 17 25.34 31.26 9.73
CA SER A 17 25.15 30.14 10.66
C SER A 17 23.72 30.07 11.19
N LEU A 18 23.10 31.21 11.49
CA LEU A 18 21.69 31.33 11.84
C LEU A 18 20.79 30.90 10.68
N ASN A 19 21.03 31.44 9.48
CA ASN A 19 20.29 31.08 8.27
C ASN A 19 20.55 29.64 7.80
N SER A 20 21.70 29.05 8.13
CA SER A 20 22.00 27.66 7.79
C SER A 20 21.37 26.66 8.77
N SER A 21 20.99 27.09 9.97
CA SER A 21 20.05 26.35 10.82
C SER A 21 18.67 26.30 10.16
N ASP A 22 18.31 27.39 9.48
CA ASP A 22 17.13 27.56 8.63
C ASP A 22 17.33 27.02 7.20
N ARG A 23 18.26 26.08 6.96
CA ARG A 23 18.14 25.20 5.79
C ARG A 23 16.90 24.35 6.00
N LYS A 24 15.76 24.95 5.68
CA LYS A 24 14.45 24.37 5.46
C LYS A 24 14.72 23.01 4.85
N SER A 25 14.51 21.98 5.67
CA SER A 25 14.67 20.60 5.22
C SER A 25 13.88 20.47 3.94
N HIS A 26 14.37 19.71 2.96
CA HIS A 26 13.66 19.47 1.71
C HIS A 26 12.18 19.13 1.96
N LEU A 27 11.90 18.49 3.09
CA LEU A 27 10.58 18.19 3.65
C LEU A 27 9.63 19.38 3.78
N SER A 28 10.13 20.58 4.11
CA SER A 28 9.31 21.79 4.28
C SER A 28 8.91 22.47 2.96
N SER A 29 9.52 22.06 1.84
CA SER A 29 9.10 22.48 0.50
C SER A 29 8.24 21.44 -0.22
N LEU A 30 7.90 20.32 0.43
CA LEU A 30 7.07 19.27 -0.16
C LEU A 30 5.59 19.62 -0.07
N ASP A 31 4.84 19.26 -1.12
CA ASP A 31 3.39 19.37 -1.14
C ASP A 31 2.74 18.37 -0.17
N GLU A 32 1.52 18.68 0.30
CA GLU A 32 0.77 17.82 1.22
C GLU A 32 0.50 16.41 0.65
N GLU A 33 0.29 16.30 -0.66
CA GLU A 33 0.10 15.02 -1.35
C GLU A 33 1.38 14.18 -1.35
N GLN A 34 2.53 14.83 -1.58
CA GLN A 34 3.84 14.17 -1.54
C GLN A 34 4.15 13.71 -0.11
N LEU A 35 3.74 14.48 0.89
CA LEU A 35 3.88 14.13 2.30
C LEU A 35 3.03 12.90 2.66
N LYS A 36 1.81 12.77 2.14
CA LYS A 36 0.99 11.55 2.31
C LYS A 36 1.63 10.32 1.67
N VAL A 37 2.15 10.44 0.45
CA VAL A 37 2.86 9.33 -0.22
C VAL A 37 4.12 8.94 0.55
N LEU A 38 4.83 9.93 1.11
CA LEU A 38 6.00 9.71 1.94
C LEU A 38 5.62 8.99 3.24
N LYS A 39 4.53 9.39 3.90
CA LYS A 39 3.96 8.68 5.06
C LYS A 39 3.67 7.22 4.72
N ASP A 40 2.95 6.96 3.63
CA ASP A 40 2.60 5.60 3.20
C ASP A 40 3.83 4.74 2.89
N ARG A 41 4.94 5.36 2.46
CA ARG A 41 6.21 4.67 2.25
C ARG A 41 6.83 4.24 3.57
N TYR A 42 6.93 5.13 4.56
CA TYR A 42 7.58 4.82 5.84
C TYR A 42 6.71 3.97 6.78
N THR A 43 5.38 3.97 6.61
CA THR A 43 4.48 3.06 7.36
C THR A 43 4.55 1.63 6.84
N ASN A 44 4.66 1.44 5.52
CA ASN A 44 4.73 0.12 4.89
C ASN A 44 6.18 -0.33 4.69
N PHE A 45 6.77 -0.94 5.72
CA PHE A 45 8.17 -1.41 5.68
C PHE A 45 8.48 -2.34 4.50
N ASN A 46 7.55 -3.19 4.08
CA ASN A 46 7.76 -4.10 2.94
C ASN A 46 8.04 -3.34 1.63
N LYS A 47 7.22 -2.34 1.30
CA LYS A 47 7.40 -1.52 0.09
C LYS A 47 8.69 -0.70 0.16
N LEU A 48 9.05 -0.27 1.36
CA LEU A 48 10.28 0.47 1.61
C LEU A 48 11.51 -0.41 1.38
N LEU A 49 11.51 -1.66 1.86
CA LEU A 49 12.59 -2.61 1.58
C LEU A 49 12.70 -2.91 0.08
N GLU A 50 11.58 -3.21 -0.59
CA GLU A 50 11.57 -3.42 -2.05
C GLU A 50 12.12 -2.22 -2.84
N TYR A 51 11.82 -0.99 -2.42
CA TYR A 51 12.37 0.21 -3.04
C TYR A 51 13.89 0.27 -2.92
N ASN A 52 14.38 -0.06 -1.73
CA ASN A 52 15.79 -0.03 -1.38
C ASN A 52 16.60 -1.14 -2.08
N GLU A 53 15.97 -2.27 -2.39
CA GLU A 53 16.58 -3.37 -3.15
C GLU A 53 16.76 -3.08 -4.65
N ARG A 54 16.18 -2.01 -5.20
CA ARG A 54 16.36 -1.67 -6.64
C ARG A 54 17.76 -1.21 -6.99
N ASP A 55 18.55 -0.83 -5.97
CA ASP A 55 19.84 -0.19 -6.12
C ASP A 55 21.04 -1.13 -6.02
N LEU A 56 20.83 -2.45 -6.18
CA LEU A 56 21.87 -3.49 -6.15
C LEU A 56 22.89 -3.43 -7.32
N ASN A 57 22.77 -2.44 -8.20
CA ASN A 57 23.65 -2.25 -9.36
C ASN A 57 24.91 -1.43 -9.02
N LYS A 58 25.96 -1.58 -9.84
CA LYS A 58 27.19 -0.78 -9.75
C LYS A 58 26.87 0.70 -9.98
N ARG A 59 27.02 1.53 -8.95
CA ARG A 59 26.95 3.00 -9.06
C ARG A 59 28.35 3.60 -9.00
N THR A 60 28.68 4.45 -9.96
CA THR A 60 29.93 5.23 -9.96
C THR A 60 29.77 6.42 -9.03
N LEU A 61 30.54 6.46 -7.95
CA LEU A 61 30.58 7.61 -7.05
C LEU A 61 31.59 8.64 -7.57
N SER A 62 31.20 9.91 -7.65
CA SER A 62 32.15 11.00 -7.87
C SER A 62 32.96 11.25 -6.59
N ALA A 63 34.27 11.44 -6.72
CA ALA A 63 35.33 11.35 -5.69
C ALA A 63 35.21 12.24 -4.42
N ALA A 64 34.13 13.00 -4.24
CA ALA A 64 33.86 13.74 -3.02
C ALA A 64 32.94 12.93 -2.09
N LEU A 65 33.42 11.78 -1.58
CA LEU A 65 32.76 11.11 -0.45
C LEU A 65 32.96 11.99 0.79
N SER A 66 32.01 12.88 1.05
CA SER A 66 31.94 13.56 2.33
C SER A 66 31.67 12.52 3.43
N GLU A 67 32.52 12.47 4.46
CA GLU A 67 32.31 11.68 5.69
C GLU A 67 31.01 12.07 6.43
N HIS A 68 30.43 13.21 6.06
CA HIS A 68 29.16 13.68 6.56
C HIS A 68 28.04 12.75 6.10
N LYS A 69 27.31 12.18 7.08
CA LYS A 69 26.12 11.34 6.86
C LYS A 69 24.95 12.06 6.17
N LYS A 70 25.10 13.35 5.85
CA LYS A 70 24.07 14.22 5.26
C LYS A 70 24.31 14.37 3.76
N GLY A 71 23.36 13.90 2.96
CA GLY A 71 23.37 13.99 1.50
C GLY A 71 23.01 12.66 0.85
N LYS A 72 22.50 12.71 -0.39
CA LYS A 72 22.10 11.51 -1.17
C LYS A 72 23.34 10.80 -1.72
N GLN A 73 24.05 10.09 -0.84
CA GLN A 73 25.15 9.19 -1.18
C GLN A 73 24.65 7.78 -1.43
N PHE A 74 25.54 6.90 -1.88
CA PHE A 74 25.26 5.47 -2.09
C PHE A 74 24.80 4.78 -0.79
N GLY A 75 23.73 4.00 -0.89
CA GLY A 75 23.15 3.23 0.21
C GLY A 75 21.67 3.56 0.47
N PHE A 76 21.17 3.13 1.63
CA PHE A 76 19.80 3.38 2.07
C PHE A 76 19.67 4.82 2.54
N TYR A 77 18.73 5.57 1.97
CA TYR A 77 18.50 6.97 2.33
C TYR A 77 17.21 7.13 3.12
N CYS A 78 17.32 7.78 4.28
CA CYS A 78 16.19 8.22 5.09
C CYS A 78 15.89 9.69 4.81
N GLU A 79 14.79 9.95 4.11
CA GLU A 79 14.33 11.30 3.72
C GLU A 79 13.94 12.15 4.95
N LEU A 80 13.51 11.51 6.05
CA LEU A 80 13.10 12.22 7.28
C LEU A 80 14.28 12.73 8.10
N CYS A 81 15.39 12.00 8.08
CA CYS A 81 16.56 12.32 8.89
C CYS A 81 17.69 12.96 8.10
N ASP A 82 17.58 12.96 6.76
CA ASP A 82 18.65 13.29 5.82
C ASP A 82 19.93 12.48 6.09
N LEU A 83 19.76 11.18 6.36
CA LEU A 83 20.86 10.26 6.66
C LEU A 83 20.94 9.15 5.62
N THR A 84 22.16 8.85 5.16
CA THR A 84 22.46 7.66 4.36
C THR A 84 23.17 6.59 5.16
N PHE A 85 22.75 5.34 4.98
CA PHE A 85 23.32 4.16 5.62
C PHE A 85 23.86 3.20 4.56
N LYS A 86 25.01 2.59 4.84
CA LYS A 86 25.66 1.63 3.94
C LYS A 86 25.09 0.22 4.10
N ASP A 87 24.66 -0.12 5.32
CA ASP A 87 24.18 -1.46 5.68
C ASP A 87 22.68 -1.47 5.99
N THR A 88 22.01 -2.59 5.69
CA THR A 88 20.58 -2.80 5.95
C THR A 88 20.28 -2.79 7.45
N LEU A 89 21.12 -3.45 8.26
CA LEU A 89 20.94 -3.51 9.70
C LEU A 89 21.05 -2.14 10.36
N GLN A 90 22.01 -1.31 9.92
CA GLN A 90 22.15 0.06 10.42
C GLN A 90 20.91 0.90 10.05
N PHE A 91 20.37 0.69 8.86
CA PHE A 91 19.16 1.38 8.42
C PHE A 91 17.91 0.95 9.20
N VAL A 92 17.69 -0.36 9.41
CA VAL A 92 16.57 -0.87 10.22
C VAL A 92 16.69 -0.41 11.67
N ASN A 93 17.89 -0.48 12.26
CA ASN A 93 18.14 0.03 13.61
C ASN A 93 17.86 1.53 13.71
N HIS A 94 18.19 2.30 12.67
CA HIS A 94 17.85 3.71 12.61
C HIS A 94 16.34 3.95 12.58
N LEU A 95 15.59 3.19 11.76
CA LEU A 95 14.13 3.29 11.69
C LEU A 95 13.45 2.98 13.03
N ASN A 96 13.98 2.00 13.78
CA ASN A 96 13.47 1.64 15.10
C ASN A 96 13.96 2.57 16.23
N HIS A 97 14.90 3.48 15.95
CA HIS A 97 15.44 4.35 16.97
C HIS A 97 14.50 5.53 17.27
N LYS A 98 14.38 5.91 18.56
CA LYS A 98 13.51 7.00 19.03
C LYS A 98 13.72 8.34 18.31
N THR A 99 14.96 8.63 17.91
CA THR A 99 15.26 9.87 17.17
C THR A 99 14.59 9.92 15.79
N HIS A 100 14.36 8.77 15.16
CA HIS A 100 13.60 8.70 13.93
C HIS A 100 12.11 8.91 14.21
N SER A 101 11.57 8.25 15.24
CA SER A 101 10.17 8.41 15.68
C SER A 101 9.82 9.87 15.99
N ILE A 102 10.67 10.58 16.74
CA ILE A 102 10.45 12.00 17.09
C ILE A 102 10.45 12.89 15.83
N LYS A 103 11.32 12.61 14.85
CA LYS A 103 11.34 13.36 13.59
C LYS A 103 10.14 13.02 12.71
N PHE A 104 9.69 11.78 12.72
CA PHE A 104 8.46 11.36 12.05
C PHE A 104 7.26 12.13 12.64
N GLU A 105 7.16 12.15 13.98
CA GLU A 105 6.15 12.91 14.70
C GLU A 105 6.21 14.40 14.40
N SER A 106 7.40 15.01 14.34
CA SER A 106 7.52 16.44 14.02
C SER A 106 7.10 16.79 12.59
N VAL A 107 7.21 15.84 11.66
CA VAL A 107 6.85 16.04 10.24
C VAL A 107 5.36 15.77 9.99
N PHE A 108 4.83 14.71 10.59
CA PHE A 108 3.46 14.23 10.35
C PHE A 108 2.44 14.63 11.42
N ASN A 109 2.90 15.14 12.57
CA ASN A 109 2.10 15.47 13.76
C ASN A 109 1.28 14.28 14.31
N GLU A 110 1.66 13.05 13.96
CA GLU A 110 1.04 11.81 14.44
C GLU A 110 2.12 10.85 14.95
N PRO A 111 1.86 10.13 16.06
CA PRO A 111 2.78 9.11 16.56
C PRO A 111 2.86 7.94 15.57
N LEU A 112 4.08 7.45 15.33
CA LEU A 112 4.30 6.24 14.52
C LEU A 112 3.63 5.02 15.16
N LEU A 113 3.59 4.97 16.49
CA LEU A 113 2.90 3.95 17.25
C LEU A 113 1.56 4.50 17.77
N THR A 114 0.46 4.10 17.13
CA THR A 114 -0.88 4.55 17.51
C THR A 114 -1.44 3.78 18.71
N ASP A 115 -1.06 2.50 18.84
CA ASP A 115 -1.56 1.62 19.88
C ASP A 115 -0.43 1.21 20.83
N THR A 116 -0.46 1.77 22.03
CA THR A 116 0.44 1.42 23.14
C THR A 116 -0.24 0.50 24.16
N ARG A 117 -1.42 -0.04 23.84
CA ARG A 117 -2.15 -0.92 24.76
C ARG A 117 -1.47 -2.28 24.84
N ASP A 118 -1.59 -2.89 26.02
CA ASP A 118 -1.19 -4.28 26.20
C ASP A 118 -2.17 -5.22 25.47
N ASN A 119 -1.68 -6.39 25.05
CA ASN A 119 -2.48 -7.38 24.31
C ASN A 119 -3.78 -7.79 25.04
N ASP A 120 -3.76 -7.83 26.38
CA ASP A 120 -4.91 -8.21 27.20
C ASP A 120 -6.04 -7.19 27.18
N LEU A 121 -5.74 -5.94 26.78
CA LEU A 121 -6.73 -4.86 26.67
C LEU A 121 -7.42 -4.85 25.29
N VAL A 122 -6.97 -5.69 24.35
CA VAL A 122 -7.53 -5.73 22.99
C VAL A 122 -8.77 -6.63 22.98
N PRO A 123 -9.97 -6.09 22.71
CA PRO A 123 -11.19 -6.89 22.70
C PRO A 123 -11.21 -7.83 21.48
N VAL A 124 -11.72 -9.06 21.68
CA VAL A 124 -11.81 -10.09 20.62
C VAL A 124 -12.58 -9.60 19.39
N ASN A 125 -13.55 -8.70 19.57
CA ASN A 125 -14.33 -8.12 18.47
C ASN A 125 -13.46 -7.26 17.53
N GLU A 126 -12.51 -6.51 18.09
CA GLU A 126 -11.59 -5.71 17.30
C GLU A 126 -10.67 -6.61 16.47
N VAL A 127 -10.08 -7.62 17.10
CA VAL A 127 -9.25 -8.62 16.41
C VAL A 127 -10.01 -9.28 15.27
N ARG A 128 -11.24 -9.73 15.51
CA ARG A 128 -12.11 -10.30 14.47
C ARG A 128 -12.35 -9.34 13.32
N SER A 129 -12.62 -8.06 13.62
CA SER A 129 -12.86 -7.05 12.60
C SER A 129 -11.61 -6.76 11.76
N GLN A 130 -10.43 -6.68 12.39
CA GLN A 130 -9.16 -6.45 11.70
C GLN A 130 -8.77 -7.66 10.85
N PHE A 131 -8.97 -8.87 11.38
CA PHE A 131 -8.75 -10.12 10.63
C PHE A 131 -9.68 -10.22 9.41
N HIS A 132 -10.96 -9.88 9.56
CA HIS A 132 -11.88 -9.87 8.41
C HIS A 132 -11.43 -8.87 7.33
N LYS A 133 -10.96 -7.68 7.73
CA LYS A 133 -10.40 -6.69 6.79
C LYS A 133 -9.15 -7.22 6.08
N SER A 134 -8.21 -7.86 6.79
CA SER A 134 -6.99 -8.40 6.18
C SER A 134 -7.29 -9.54 5.22
N VAL A 135 -8.19 -10.45 5.58
CA VAL A 135 -8.68 -11.53 4.70
C VAL A 135 -9.36 -10.95 3.46
N ALA A 136 -10.21 -9.92 3.61
CA ALA A 136 -10.85 -9.26 2.47
C ALA A 136 -9.84 -8.62 1.51
N VAL A 137 -8.80 -7.95 2.03
CA VAL A 137 -7.71 -7.38 1.22
C VAL A 137 -6.91 -8.49 0.53
N PHE A 138 -6.60 -9.58 1.24
CA PHE A 138 -5.90 -10.72 0.69
C PHE A 138 -6.67 -11.37 -0.46
N ILE A 139 -7.97 -11.62 -0.27
CA ILE A 139 -8.86 -12.13 -1.31
C ILE A 139 -8.89 -11.15 -2.49
N LYS A 140 -9.03 -9.85 -2.26
CA LYS A 140 -9.00 -8.84 -3.32
C LYS A 140 -7.70 -8.86 -4.14
N ASN A 141 -6.55 -9.06 -3.49
CA ASN A 141 -5.25 -9.08 -4.16
C ASN A 141 -4.99 -10.39 -4.91
N ASN A 142 -5.50 -11.52 -4.41
CA ASN A 142 -5.25 -12.86 -4.98
C ASN A 142 -6.39 -13.42 -5.82
N THR A 143 -7.57 -12.78 -5.80
CA THR A 143 -8.62 -13.08 -6.76
C THR A 143 -8.13 -12.61 -8.12
N LEU A 144 -7.67 -13.58 -8.91
CA LEU A 144 -7.53 -13.39 -10.35
C LEU A 144 -8.83 -12.77 -10.83
N PRO A 145 -8.79 -11.68 -11.64
CA PRO A 145 -10.02 -11.15 -12.21
C PRO A 145 -10.67 -12.32 -12.92
N SER A 146 -11.78 -12.81 -12.36
CA SER A 146 -12.61 -13.80 -13.03
C SER A 146 -12.85 -13.15 -14.37
N ARG A 147 -12.22 -13.72 -15.41
CA ARG A 147 -12.40 -13.33 -16.80
C ARG A 147 -13.90 -13.32 -16.92
N ARG A 148 -14.51 -12.14 -16.83
CA ARG A 148 -15.95 -11.98 -17.00
C ARG A 148 -16.10 -12.45 -18.41
N LEU A 149 -16.41 -13.73 -18.57
CA LEU A 149 -16.99 -14.26 -19.77
C LEU A 149 -18.15 -13.31 -19.93
N ASN A 150 -18.03 -12.43 -20.93
CA ASN A 150 -19.14 -11.69 -21.45
C ASN A 150 -20.10 -12.78 -21.92
N ILE A 151 -20.86 -13.32 -20.98
CA ILE A 151 -22.11 -14.00 -21.22
C ILE A 151 -22.95 -12.84 -21.72
N THR A 152 -22.79 -12.59 -23.01
CA THR A 152 -23.70 -11.82 -23.82
C THR A 152 -25.07 -12.25 -23.34
N LYS A 153 -25.81 -11.26 -22.83
CA LYS A 153 -27.18 -11.42 -22.36
C LYS A 153 -27.89 -12.28 -23.40
N LYS A 154 -28.09 -13.57 -23.12
CA LYS A 154 -28.93 -14.40 -23.98
C LYS A 154 -30.28 -13.68 -24.02
N PRO A 155 -30.80 -13.35 -25.20
CA PRO A 155 -32.09 -12.69 -25.29
C PRO A 155 -33.09 -13.58 -24.53
N LYS A 156 -33.90 -12.95 -23.67
CA LYS A 156 -34.98 -13.63 -22.95
C LYS A 156 -35.92 -14.22 -23.99
N ILE A 157 -35.75 -15.50 -24.31
CA ILE A 157 -36.75 -16.26 -25.04
C ILE A 157 -37.94 -16.39 -24.11
N ALA A 158 -39.06 -15.78 -24.52
CA ALA A 158 -40.31 -15.72 -23.80
C ALA A 158 -40.78 -17.11 -23.36
N SER A 159 -40.67 -17.40 -22.06
CA SER A 159 -41.24 -18.61 -21.45
C SER A 159 -42.72 -18.40 -21.15
N SER A 160 -43.59 -18.48 -22.16
CA SER A 160 -45.03 -18.60 -21.89
C SER A 160 -45.82 -19.51 -22.83
N LYS A 161 -45.20 -20.15 -23.83
CA LYS A 161 -45.95 -21.03 -24.77
C LYS A 161 -45.53 -22.49 -24.78
N ARG A 162 -44.47 -22.88 -24.06
CA ARG A 162 -43.93 -24.25 -24.13
C ARG A 162 -44.63 -25.28 -23.22
N ASN A 163 -45.42 -24.84 -22.25
CA ASN A 163 -46.13 -25.78 -21.35
C ASN A 163 -47.46 -26.31 -21.93
N GLU A 164 -48.08 -25.62 -22.90
CA GLU A 164 -49.32 -26.11 -23.53
C GLU A 164 -49.08 -27.15 -24.63
N GLU A 165 -47.97 -27.05 -25.37
CA GLU A 165 -47.64 -28.04 -26.42
C GLU A 165 -47.13 -29.36 -25.83
N VAL A 166 -46.32 -29.33 -24.77
CA VAL A 166 -45.78 -30.54 -24.13
C VAL A 166 -46.88 -31.36 -23.43
N GLN A 167 -47.92 -30.69 -22.89
CA GLN A 167 -49.08 -31.39 -22.32
C GLN A 167 -49.96 -32.05 -23.40
N LYS A 168 -50.12 -31.42 -24.57
CA LYS A 168 -50.87 -32.00 -25.69
C LYS A 168 -50.13 -33.20 -26.30
N THR A 169 -48.82 -33.11 -26.52
CA THR A 169 -48.05 -34.25 -27.06
C THR A 169 -48.04 -35.44 -26.11
N ASN A 170 -47.95 -35.21 -24.80
CA ASN A 170 -48.02 -36.30 -23.82
C ASN A 170 -49.40 -36.97 -23.81
N SER A 171 -50.49 -36.18 -23.89
CA SER A 171 -51.85 -36.74 -23.98
C SER A 171 -52.13 -37.52 -25.26
N GLU A 172 -51.46 -37.16 -26.36
CA GLU A 172 -51.60 -37.83 -27.65
C GLU A 172 -50.77 -39.12 -27.71
N ILE A 173 -49.54 -39.10 -27.17
CA ILE A 173 -48.70 -40.30 -27.00
C ILE A 173 -49.36 -41.30 -26.05
N GLU A 174 -50.01 -40.85 -24.98
CA GLU A 174 -50.79 -41.70 -24.06
C GLU A 174 -52.00 -42.37 -24.73
N ASN A 175 -52.63 -41.70 -25.71
CA ASN A 175 -53.74 -42.26 -26.49
C ASN A 175 -53.24 -43.26 -27.57
N VAL A 176 -52.09 -43.00 -28.19
CA VAL A 176 -51.49 -43.88 -29.22
C VAL A 176 -50.88 -45.15 -28.60
N MET A 177 -50.33 -45.04 -27.39
CA MET A 177 -49.65 -46.15 -26.70
C MET A 177 -50.58 -46.97 -25.78
N GLY A 178 -51.90 -46.70 -25.77
CA GLY A 178 -52.89 -47.55 -25.11
C GLY A 178 -52.87 -47.56 -23.57
N PHE A 179 -52.14 -46.65 -22.93
CA PHE A 179 -51.93 -46.64 -21.46
C PHE A 179 -53.19 -46.27 -20.65
N ARG A 180 -54.24 -45.74 -21.29
CA ARG A 180 -55.48 -45.34 -20.61
C ARG A 180 -56.39 -46.49 -20.15
N GLN A 181 -56.14 -47.73 -20.57
CA GLN A 181 -57.00 -48.87 -20.25
C GLN A 181 -56.52 -49.73 -19.06
N PHE A 182 -55.36 -49.43 -18.45
CA PHE A 182 -54.74 -50.32 -17.46
C PHE A 182 -55.09 -50.05 -15.98
N THR A 183 -55.88 -49.02 -15.64
CA THR A 183 -56.14 -48.66 -14.23
C THR A 183 -57.61 -48.47 -13.87
N SER A 184 -58.51 -49.29 -14.43
CA SER A 184 -59.95 -49.26 -14.12
C SER A 184 -60.49 -50.65 -13.78
N THR A 185 -59.97 -51.29 -12.74
CA THR A 185 -60.67 -52.38 -12.05
C THR A 185 -60.45 -52.27 -10.54
N LYS A 186 -61.35 -51.57 -9.85
CA LYS A 186 -61.65 -51.80 -8.43
C LYS A 186 -63.08 -52.33 -8.32
N LYS A 187 -63.20 -53.64 -8.13
CA LYS A 187 -64.18 -54.29 -7.26
C LYS A 187 -63.48 -55.51 -6.66
#